data_AF-A0A5C0SFQ6-F1
#
_entry.id   AF-A0A5C0SFQ6-F1
#
_cell.length_a   1.000
_cell.length_b   1.000
_cell.length_c   1.000
_cell.angle_alpha   90.00
_cell.angle_beta   90.00
_cell.angle_gamma   90.00
#
_symmetry.space_group_name_H-M   'P 1'
#
loop_
_entity.id
_entity.type
_entity.pdbx_description
1 polymer ?
#
loop_
_entity_poly.entity_id
_entity_poly.type
_entity_poly.pdbx_seq_one_letter_code
_entity_poly.pdbx_strand_id
1 'polypeptide(L)' 'MDKYNNKLKSLLDQIEQTRFALNELIKHKEENLLDQEVIELSQLLDKLLSKYDSMQK' A
#
# COMPACT_ATOMS: atom_id res chain seq x y z
N MET A 1 12.71 7.27 21.93
CA MET A 1 12.87 7.21 20.46
C MET A 1 12.00 6.12 19.81
N ASP A 2 11.38 5.24 20.59
CA ASP A 2 10.79 3.99 20.08
C ASP A 2 9.46 4.15 19.31
N LYS A 3 8.67 5.18 19.64
CA LYS A 3 7.36 5.40 19.00
C LYS A 3 7.46 5.74 17.51
N TYR A 4 8.51 6.45 17.09
CA TYR A 4 8.70 6.84 15.70
C TYR A 4 9.03 5.62 14.83
N ASN A 5 10.00 4.83 15.27
CA ASN A 5 10.41 3.59 14.60
C ASN A 5 9.25 2.58 14.51
N ASN A 6 8.44 2.48 15.57
CA ASN A 6 7.27 1.59 15.56
C ASN A 6 6.19 2.05 14.55
N LYS A 7 5.94 3.36 14.44
CA LYS A 7 5.01 3.91 13.44
C LYS A 7 5.52 3.70 12.02
N LEU A 8 6.82 3.91 11.79
CA LEU A 8 7.44 3.70 10.49
C LEU A 8 7.39 2.23 10.08
N LYS A 9 7.72 1.31 11.00
CA LYS A 9 7.63 -0.13 10.77
C LYS A 9 6.19 -0.55 10.43
N SER A 10 5.22 -0.10 11.23
CA SER A 10 3.81 -0.41 10.96
C SER A 10 3.32 0.13 9.61
N LEU A 11 3.82 1.28 9.18
CA LEU A 11 3.51 1.84 7.87
C LEU A 11 4.12 0.99 6.74
N LEU A 12 5.38 0.58 6.89
CA LEU A 12 6.04 -0.32 5.94
C LEU A 12 5.32 -1.67 5.82
N ASP A 13 4.90 -2.25 6.95
CA ASP A 13 4.14 -3.50 6.97
C ASP A 13 2.80 -3.34 6.22
N GLN A 14 2.11 -2.21 6.38
CA GLN A 14 0.87 -1.91 5.65
C GLN A 14 1.10 -1.72 4.15
N ILE A 15 2.18 -1.04 3.75
CA ILE A 15 2.57 -0.88 2.34
C ILE A 15 2.81 -2.24 1.71
N GLU A 16 3.57 -3.11 2.38
CA GLU A 16 3.91 -4.44 1.87
C GLU A 16 2.67 -5.33 1.74
N GLN A 17 1.80 -5.34 2.76
CA GLN A 17 0.54 -6.09 2.72
C GLN A 17 -0.38 -5.60 1.59
N THR A 18 -0.50 -4.27 1.42
CA THR A 18 -1.34 -3.68 0.38
C THR A 18 -0.79 -3.98 -1.01
N ARG A 19 0.54 -3.90 -1.20
CA ARG A 19 1.22 -4.26 -2.45
C ARG A 19 0.99 -5.73 -2.80
N PHE A 20 1.14 -6.63 -1.83
CA PHE A 20 0.89 -8.05 -2.03
C PHE A 20 -0.56 -8.30 -2.43
N ALA A 21 -1.52 -7.73 -1.69
CA ALA A 21 -2.94 -7.86 -1.98
C ALA A 21 -3.30 -7.31 -3.36
N LEU A 22 -2.73 -6.18 -3.77
CA LEU A 22 -2.95 -5.58 -5.09
C LEU A 22 -2.46 -6.51 -6.21
N ASN A 23 -1.26 -7.08 -6.06
CA ASN A 23 -0.72 -8.00 -7.04
C ASN A 23 -1.55 -9.28 -7.17
N GLU A 24 -2.01 -9.85 -6.05
CA GLU A 24 -2.89 -11.01 -6.08
C GLU A 24 -4.25 -10.67 -6.71
N LEU A 25 -4.82 -9.50 -6.38
CA LEU A 25 -6.06 -9.04 -6.97
C LEU A 25 -5.95 -8.86 -8.49
N ILE A 26 -4.87 -8.25 -8.97
CA ILE A 26 -4.61 -8.09 -10.42
C ILE A 26 -4.56 -9.46 -11.11
N LYS A 27 -3.89 -10.45 -10.52
CA LYS A 27 -3.86 -11.82 -11.07
C LYS A 27 -5.25 -12.46 -11.07
N HIS A 28 -6.01 -12.32 -9.99
CA HIS A 28 -7.37 -12.85 -9.87
C HIS A 28 -8.37 -12.20 -10.84
N LYS A 29 -8.14 -10.93 -11.20
CA LYS A 29 -8.97 -10.17 -12.15
C LYS A 29 -8.48 -10.31 -13.60
N GLU A 30 -7.64 -11.30 -13.90
CA GLU A 30 -7.08 -11.53 -15.24
C GLU A 30 -6.39 -10.29 -15.82
N GLU A 31 -5.63 -9.57 -14.99
CA GLU A 31 -4.95 -8.31 -15.33
C GLU A 31 -5.90 -7.15 -15.71
N ASN A 32 -7.19 -7.23 -15.33
CA ASN A 32 -8.10 -6.09 -15.48
C ASN A 32 -7.78 -4.97 -14.48
N LEU A 33 -6.89 -4.07 -14.89
CA LEU A 33 -6.47 -2.91 -14.10
C LEU A 33 -7.57 -1.85 -13.93
N LEU A 34 -8.65 -1.93 -14.71
CA LEU A 34 -9.80 -1.03 -14.62
C LEU A 34 -10.90 -1.56 -13.70
N ASP A 35 -10.71 -2.74 -13.11
CA ASP A 35 -11.59 -3.24 -12.06
C ASP A 35 -11.57 -2.27 -10.88
N GLN A 36 -12.77 -1.95 -10.38
CA GLN A 36 -12.95 -0.96 -9.33
C GLN A 36 -12.18 -1.31 -8.05
N GLU A 37 -12.09 -2.60 -7.69
CA GLU A 37 -11.36 -3.03 -6.50
C GLU A 37 -9.84 -2.87 -6.70
N VAL A 38 -9.34 -3.11 -7.91
CA VAL A 38 -7.92 -2.86 -8.26
C VAL A 38 -7.59 -1.38 -8.15
N ILE A 39 -8.46 -0.51 -8.67
CA ILE A 39 -8.30 0.95 -8.59
C ILE A 39 -8.29 1.40 -7.13
N GLU A 40 -9.26 0.97 -6.33
CA GLU A 40 -9.36 1.36 -4.92
C GLU A 40 -8.13 0.93 -4.11
N LEU A 41 -7.67 -0.30 -4.35
CA LEU A 41 -6.50 -0.84 -3.66
C LEU A 41 -5.20 -0.17 -4.10
N SER A 42 -5.07 0.20 -5.38
CA SER A 42 -3.96 1.02 -5.88
C SER A 42 -3.96 2.41 -5.24
N GLN A 43 -5.11 3.07 -5.16
CA GLN A 43 -5.21 4.39 -4.52
C GLN A 43 -4.90 4.33 -3.02
N LEU A 44 -5.21 3.22 -2.34
CA LEU A 44 -4.80 3.01 -0.96
C LEU A 44 -3.28 2.90 -0.86
N LEU A 45 -2.64 2.13 -1.74
CA LEU A 45 -1.18 2.01 -1.77
C LEU A 45 -0.50 3.37 -1.98
N ASP A 46 -1.00 4.19 -2.91
CA ASP A 46 -0.48 5.53 -3.16
C ASP A 46 -0.57 6.45 -1.92
N LYS A 47 -1.66 6.36 -1.16
CA LYS A 47 -1.83 7.11 0.09
C LYS A 47 -0.81 6.67 1.15
N LEU A 48 -0.56 5.36 1.27
CA LEU A 48 0.42 4.82 2.21
C LEU A 48 1.85 5.25 1.84
N LEU A 49 2.21 5.20 0.56
CA LEU A 49 3.49 5.67 0.04
C LEU A 49 3.68 7.18 0.28
N SER A 50 2.66 7.98 -0.02
CA SER A 50 2.69 9.43 0.22
C SER A 50 2.91 9.77 1.70
N LYS A 51 2.31 8.98 2.60
CA LYS A 51 2.51 9.12 4.05
C LYS A 51 3.93 8.75 4.45
N TYR A 52 4.51 7.72 3.85
CA TYR A 52 5.89 7.30 4.10
C TYR A 52 6.88 8.39 3.67
N ASP A 53 6.71 8.92 2.45
CA ASP A 53 7.54 10.01 1.93
C ASP A 53 7.46 11.26 2.82
N SER A 54 6.28 11.56 3.34
CA SER A 54 6.08 12.69 4.27
C SER A 54 6.75 12.48 5.63
N MET A 55 6.98 11.23 6.05
CA MET A 55 7.71 10.93 7.28
C MET A 55 9.23 10.95 7.08
N GLN A 56 9.71 10.77 5.85
CA GLN A 56 11.15 10.82 5.53
C GLN A 56 11.69 12.24 5.30
N LYS A 57 10.80 13.23 5.12
CA LYS A 57 11.14 14.66 5.01
C LYS A 57 11.28 15.31 6.38
#